data_AF-A0A1Y3VW14-F1
#
_entry.id   AF-A0A1Y3VW14-F1
#
_cell.length_a   1.000
_cell.length_b   1.000
_cell.length_c   1.000
_cell.angle_alpha   90.00
_cell.angle_beta   90.00
_cell.angle_gamma   90.00
#
_symmetry.space_group_name_H-M   'P 1'
#
loop_
_entity.id
_entity.type
_entity.pdbx_description
1 polymer ?
#
loop_
_entity_poly.entity_id
_entity_poly.type
_entity_poly.pdbx_seq_one_letter_code
_entity_poly.pdbx_strand_id
1 'polypeptide(L)'
;MKVYAIILILIMLLTGSIMRVRAQEHQHKTDSTNNIVLYFKIDGAILDSTYMGNNESLKKLDELIKNELIIPNLDSITIVASSSPDGKEAYNLELSRKRAESVKAYITGKYPEIKKELVYARYTGENWVDFKRMIETDKNIPHRERLINIINSDRENGAKEWLIKTLANGESWRYIRKNFLPQLRTGAVCVIYYKREPVKEEKKEEPKKEEKIIPPQKSEPETPVIPLIISKPLFAMKTNLLYDVLSAVNLEIEIPIGKQWSVAAEGIFPWWKASRADWTMQLLSGHASVKYWLGDRDAKEVLTGWNIGLYGGVGKYDLQLFDKDGEQGDFFDAGLQAAYAHKIGKHFHMEYSLGVGYLQRDTKEYDKVNDTMYGDIKVFRFPWKVERKQWFGPTFAKVSLVWLLNKKTVKKEGGVK
;
A
#
# COMPACT_ATOMS: atom_id res chain seq x y z
N MET A 1 32.56 -13.79 -17.25
CA MET A 1 32.04 -12.40 -17.38
C MET A 1 30.55 -12.32 -17.76
N LYS A 2 29.99 -13.21 -18.58
CA LYS A 2 28.58 -13.14 -19.01
C LYS A 2 27.52 -13.38 -17.91
N VAL A 3 27.82 -14.22 -16.91
CA VAL A 3 26.87 -14.55 -15.82
C VAL A 3 26.72 -13.39 -14.81
N TYR A 4 27.83 -12.72 -14.48
CA TYR A 4 27.81 -11.54 -13.61
C TYR A 4 27.05 -10.36 -14.22
N ALA A 5 27.13 -10.18 -15.55
CA ALA A 5 26.35 -9.16 -16.26
C ALA A 5 24.84 -9.47 -16.23
N ILE A 6 24.44 -10.74 -16.36
CA ILE A 6 23.04 -11.15 -16.27
C ILE A 6 22.50 -10.97 -14.84
N ILE A 7 23.29 -11.27 -13.81
CA ILE A 7 22.92 -11.07 -12.41
C ILE A 7 22.83 -9.58 -12.08
N LEU A 8 23.75 -8.74 -12.56
CA LEU A 8 23.67 -7.28 -12.42
C LEU A 8 22.47 -6.68 -13.16
N ILE A 9 22.14 -7.19 -14.36
CA ILE A 9 20.95 -6.78 -15.11
C ILE A 9 19.66 -7.23 -14.39
N LEU A 10 19.63 -8.44 -13.80
CA LEU A 10 18.50 -8.88 -12.97
C LEU A 10 18.37 -8.06 -11.70
N ILE A 11 19.48 -7.73 -11.02
CA ILE A 11 19.49 -6.87 -9.82
C ILE A 11 19.09 -5.44 -10.18
N MET A 12 19.53 -4.89 -11.32
CA MET A 12 19.08 -3.58 -11.82
C MET A 12 17.62 -3.59 -12.29
N LEU A 13 17.12 -4.71 -12.82
CA LEU A 13 15.70 -4.87 -13.16
C LEU A 13 14.85 -5.04 -11.89
N LEU A 14 15.34 -5.72 -10.85
CA LEU A 14 14.69 -5.87 -9.54
C LEU A 14 14.74 -4.57 -8.72
N THR A 15 15.85 -3.83 -8.70
CA THR A 15 15.92 -2.53 -8.02
C THR A 15 15.23 -1.43 -8.82
N GLY A 16 15.26 -1.50 -10.16
CA GLY A 16 14.49 -0.62 -11.05
C GLY A 16 12.99 -0.90 -11.00
N SER A 17 12.57 -2.14 -10.77
CA SER A 17 11.16 -2.47 -10.50
C SER A 17 10.78 -2.18 -9.05
N ILE A 18 11.67 -2.26 -8.06
CA ILE A 18 11.40 -1.81 -6.68
C ILE A 18 11.39 -0.27 -6.59
N MET A 19 12.17 0.47 -7.39
CA MET A 19 12.03 1.93 -7.52
C MET A 19 10.79 2.34 -8.34
N ARG A 20 10.32 1.48 -9.27
CA ARG A 20 9.02 1.68 -9.93
C ARG A 20 7.82 1.27 -9.06
N VAL A 21 7.99 0.30 -8.16
CA VAL A 21 6.98 -0.14 -7.18
C VAL A 21 6.95 0.80 -5.97
N ARG A 22 8.06 1.44 -5.61
CA ARG A 22 8.09 2.59 -4.67
C ARG A 22 7.58 3.90 -5.27
N ALA A 23 7.38 3.97 -6.59
CA ALA A 23 6.63 5.02 -7.27
C ALA A 23 5.19 4.58 -7.62
N GLN A 24 4.69 3.54 -6.94
CA GLN A 24 3.29 3.13 -6.96
C GLN A 24 2.68 3.28 -5.56
N GLU A 25 3.13 4.30 -4.81
CA GLU A 25 2.18 5.17 -4.10
C GLU A 25 1.05 5.46 -5.08
N HIS A 26 -0.22 5.30 -4.71
CA HIS A 26 -1.38 5.43 -5.59
C HIS A 26 -1.28 6.58 -6.62
N GLN A 27 -0.56 6.35 -7.71
CA GLN A 27 -0.82 6.95 -8.99
C GLN A 27 -2.01 6.15 -9.49
N HIS A 28 -3.18 6.47 -8.92
CA HIS A 28 -4.21 6.90 -9.84
C HIS A 28 -3.47 7.83 -10.80
N LYS A 29 -3.38 7.42 -12.06
CA LYS A 29 -3.26 8.41 -13.11
C LYS A 29 -4.51 9.26 -12.87
N THR A 30 -4.38 10.27 -12.01
CA THR A 30 -5.39 11.29 -11.84
C THR A 30 -5.39 11.87 -13.21
N ASP A 31 -6.33 11.41 -14.02
CA ASP A 31 -6.60 12.05 -15.28
C ASP A 31 -7.05 13.43 -14.84
N SER A 32 -6.11 14.38 -14.86
CA SER A 32 -6.27 15.74 -14.33
C SER A 32 -7.38 16.50 -15.08
N THR A 33 -7.93 15.86 -16.10
CA THR A 33 -9.12 16.17 -16.88
C THR A 33 -10.46 15.89 -16.18
N ASN A 34 -10.56 14.99 -15.19
CA ASN A 34 -11.84 14.49 -14.65
C ASN A 34 -12.12 14.84 -13.17
N ASN A 35 -11.46 15.84 -12.60
CA ASN A 35 -11.82 16.34 -11.27
C ASN A 35 -13.04 17.26 -11.36
N ILE A 36 -14.05 17.00 -10.52
CA ILE A 36 -15.25 17.83 -10.42
C ILE A 36 -15.28 18.46 -9.05
N VAL A 37 -15.44 19.77 -9.03
CA VAL A 37 -15.32 20.59 -7.81
C VAL A 37 -16.69 21.16 -7.46
N LEU A 38 -17.15 20.95 -6.21
CA LEU A 38 -18.48 21.37 -5.78
C LEU A 38 -18.45 22.28 -4.56
N TYR A 39 -18.88 23.53 -4.74
CA TYR A 39 -18.88 24.55 -3.71
C TYR A 39 -20.11 24.46 -2.80
N PHE A 40 -19.93 24.86 -1.53
CA PHE A 40 -21.01 24.95 -0.55
C PHE A 40 -21.05 26.34 0.03
N LYS A 41 -22.26 26.79 0.40
CA LYS A 41 -22.43 28.03 1.15
C LYS A 41 -21.65 27.96 2.47
N ILE A 42 -21.28 29.12 3.00
CA ILE A 42 -20.67 29.23 4.33
C ILE A 42 -21.61 28.53 5.32
N ASP A 43 -21.04 27.67 6.16
CA ASP A 43 -21.78 26.88 7.15
C ASP A 43 -22.80 25.88 6.57
N GLY A 44 -22.85 25.74 5.24
CA GLY A 44 -23.77 24.87 4.53
C GLY A 44 -23.17 23.51 4.22
N ALA A 45 -24.01 22.48 4.30
CA ALA A 45 -23.71 21.12 3.86
C ALA A 45 -24.63 20.63 2.73
N ILE A 46 -25.60 21.44 2.30
CA ILE A 46 -26.54 21.09 1.23
C ILE A 46 -25.94 21.53 -0.11
N LEU A 47 -25.84 20.59 -1.05
CA LEU A 47 -25.40 20.87 -2.40
C LEU A 47 -26.44 21.74 -3.13
N ASP A 48 -26.07 22.98 -3.42
CA ASP A 48 -26.87 23.93 -4.20
C ASP A 48 -26.30 24.02 -5.62
N SER A 49 -27.05 23.56 -6.62
CA SER A 49 -26.61 23.54 -8.02
C SER A 49 -26.41 24.94 -8.62
N THR A 50 -26.99 25.98 -8.00
CA THR A 50 -26.90 27.37 -8.48
C THR A 50 -25.77 28.14 -7.81
N TYR A 51 -25.12 27.57 -6.81
CA TYR A 51 -24.09 28.25 -6.03
C TYR A 51 -22.73 28.21 -6.73
N MET A 52 -22.13 29.38 -6.96
CA MET A 52 -20.84 29.53 -7.63
C MET A 52 -20.80 28.75 -8.97
N GLY A 53 -19.74 27.98 -9.22
CA GLY A 53 -19.56 27.18 -10.44
C GLY A 53 -20.24 25.81 -10.42
N ASN A 54 -21.14 25.53 -9.47
CA ASN A 54 -21.73 24.20 -9.34
C ASN A 54 -22.55 23.78 -10.55
N ASN A 55 -23.24 24.71 -11.20
CA ASN A 55 -24.05 24.40 -12.38
C ASN A 55 -23.19 23.78 -13.49
N GLU A 56 -22.07 24.42 -13.81
CA GLU A 56 -21.11 23.94 -14.82
C GLU A 56 -20.45 22.62 -14.38
N SER A 57 -20.05 22.52 -13.12
CA SER A 57 -19.42 21.32 -12.56
C SER A 57 -20.36 20.12 -12.58
N LEU A 58 -21.63 20.32 -12.26
CA LEU A 58 -22.67 19.28 -12.29
C LEU A 58 -23.11 18.92 -13.71
N LYS A 59 -23.06 19.86 -14.66
CA LYS A 59 -23.24 19.56 -16.10
C LYS A 59 -22.11 18.67 -16.60
N LYS A 60 -20.86 19.00 -16.28
CA LYS A 60 -19.70 18.16 -16.60
C LYS A 60 -19.82 16.76 -15.99
N LEU A 61 -20.29 16.66 -14.74
CA LEU A 61 -20.57 15.36 -14.10
C LEU A 61 -21.64 14.57 -14.85
N ASP A 62 -22.71 15.25 -15.29
CA ASP A 62 -23.81 14.65 -16.05
C ASP A 62 -23.34 14.11 -17.40
N GLU A 63 -22.55 14.90 -18.14
CA GLU A 63 -21.96 14.52 -19.42
C GLU A 63 -21.01 13.32 -19.28
N LEU A 64 -20.20 13.30 -18.22
CA LEU A 64 -19.31 12.18 -17.93
C LEU A 64 -20.09 10.91 -17.59
N ILE A 65 -21.12 10.98 -16.75
CA ILE A 65 -21.88 9.77 -16.35
C ILE A 65 -22.73 9.23 -17.52
N LYS A 66 -23.36 10.11 -18.31
CA LYS A 66 -24.25 9.72 -19.41
C LYS A 66 -23.54 9.22 -20.65
N ASN A 67 -22.22 9.34 -20.73
CA ASN A 67 -21.46 8.73 -21.79
C ASN A 67 -21.61 7.19 -21.69
N GLU A 68 -22.14 6.56 -22.74
CA GLU A 68 -22.53 5.14 -22.75
C GLU A 68 -21.38 4.17 -22.38
N LEU A 69 -20.13 4.61 -22.52
CA LEU A 69 -18.94 3.82 -22.20
C LEU A 69 -18.59 3.82 -20.70
N ILE A 70 -19.22 4.68 -19.89
CA ILE A 70 -18.73 5.00 -18.55
C ILE A 70 -19.30 4.08 -17.49
N ILE A 71 -20.61 3.85 -17.46
CA ILE A 71 -21.23 2.98 -16.44
C ILE A 71 -20.70 1.53 -16.50
N PRO A 72 -20.53 0.89 -17.68
CA PRO A 72 -19.95 -0.45 -17.75
C PRO A 72 -18.50 -0.52 -17.25
N ASN A 73 -17.73 0.54 -17.51
CA ASN A 73 -16.32 0.66 -17.16
C ASN A 73 -16.08 1.39 -15.82
N LEU A 74 -17.12 1.73 -15.07
CA LEU A 74 -16.97 2.41 -13.80
C LEU A 74 -16.38 1.45 -12.76
N ASP A 75 -15.26 1.86 -12.16
CA ASP A 75 -14.66 1.18 -11.01
C ASP A 75 -15.25 1.75 -9.71
N SER A 76 -15.13 3.07 -9.52
CA SER A 76 -15.61 3.74 -8.31
C SER A 76 -15.73 5.26 -8.50
N ILE A 77 -16.53 5.91 -7.66
CA ILE A 77 -16.61 7.37 -7.54
C ILE A 77 -16.22 7.72 -6.10
N THR A 78 -15.16 8.50 -5.92
CA THR A 78 -14.71 8.96 -4.61
C THR A 78 -14.95 10.45 -4.45
N ILE A 79 -15.67 10.80 -3.38
CA ILE A 79 -15.97 12.17 -2.99
C ILE A 79 -15.11 12.49 -1.77
N VAL A 80 -14.25 13.49 -1.87
CA VAL A 80 -13.40 13.97 -0.78
C VAL A 80 -13.83 15.39 -0.40
N ALA A 81 -14.50 15.55 0.73
CA ALA A 81 -14.88 16.85 1.24
C ALA A 81 -13.91 17.34 2.32
N SER A 82 -13.64 18.64 2.28
CA SER A 82 -12.85 19.32 3.29
C SER A 82 -13.53 20.61 3.74
N SER A 83 -12.92 21.27 4.71
CA SER A 83 -13.33 22.55 5.26
C SER A 83 -12.13 23.47 5.41
N SER A 84 -12.39 24.77 5.44
CA SER A 84 -11.36 25.74 5.77
C SER A 84 -10.92 25.59 7.23
N PRO A 85 -9.67 25.93 7.57
CA PRO A 85 -9.16 25.93 8.94
C PRO A 85 -9.70 27.10 9.79
N ASP A 86 -10.97 27.46 9.59
CA ASP A 86 -11.66 28.54 10.30
C ASP A 86 -12.82 27.92 11.07
N GLY A 87 -12.84 28.09 12.40
CA GLY A 87 -13.86 27.52 13.27
C GLY A 87 -13.38 26.32 14.08
N LYS A 88 -14.30 25.69 14.83
CA LYS A 88 -13.96 24.56 15.71
C LYS A 88 -13.63 23.30 14.88
N GLU A 89 -12.52 22.64 15.19
CA GLU A 89 -12.07 21.44 14.48
C GLU A 89 -13.15 20.33 14.40
N ALA A 90 -13.78 19.99 15.54
CA ALA A 90 -14.84 18.98 15.59
C ALA A 90 -16.05 19.36 14.72
N TYR A 91 -16.36 20.66 14.64
CA TYR A 91 -17.43 21.17 13.77
C TYR A 91 -17.05 21.06 12.30
N ASN A 92 -15.83 21.45 11.95
CA ASN A 92 -15.26 21.38 10.61
C ASN A 92 -15.18 19.94 10.09
N LEU A 93 -14.82 18.99 10.96
CA LEU A 93 -14.86 17.56 10.67
C LEU A 93 -16.29 17.09 10.31
N GLU A 94 -17.27 17.39 11.16
CA GLU A 94 -18.65 17.00 10.93
C GLU A 94 -19.27 17.70 9.70
N LEU A 95 -18.94 18.97 9.47
CA LEU A 95 -19.37 19.73 8.30
C LEU A 95 -18.81 19.11 7.01
N SER A 96 -17.54 18.71 7.01
CA SER A 96 -16.93 18.02 5.86
C SER A 96 -17.58 16.66 5.60
N ARG A 97 -17.91 15.89 6.65
CA ARG A 97 -18.67 14.63 6.53
C ARG A 97 -20.04 14.86 5.87
N LYS A 98 -20.83 15.80 6.38
CA LYS A 98 -22.17 16.12 5.84
C LYS A 98 -22.12 16.56 4.37
N ARG A 99 -21.09 17.32 3.97
CA ARG A 99 -20.89 17.73 2.57
C ARG A 99 -20.61 16.53 1.66
N ALA A 100 -19.71 15.62 2.05
CA ALA A 100 -19.43 14.42 1.28
C ALA A 100 -20.69 13.55 1.11
N GLU A 101 -21.49 13.44 2.17
CA GLU A 101 -22.76 12.72 2.14
C GLU A 101 -23.81 13.39 1.27
N SER A 102 -23.90 14.72 1.27
CA SER A 102 -24.83 15.45 0.39
C SER A 102 -24.50 15.23 -1.08
N VAL A 103 -23.22 15.21 -1.46
CA VAL A 103 -22.83 14.90 -2.85
C VAL A 103 -23.13 13.44 -3.18
N LYS A 104 -22.84 12.50 -2.26
CA LYS A 104 -23.16 11.08 -2.45
C LYS A 104 -24.66 10.87 -2.65
N ALA A 105 -25.49 11.54 -1.85
CA ALA A 105 -26.95 11.50 -1.98
C ALA A 105 -27.41 12.07 -3.33
N TYR A 106 -26.83 13.18 -3.79
CA TYR A 106 -27.13 13.73 -5.12
C TYR A 106 -26.79 12.74 -6.24
N ILE A 107 -25.58 12.16 -6.25
CA ILE A 107 -25.15 11.22 -7.30
C ILE A 107 -26.03 9.97 -7.29
N THR A 108 -26.22 9.34 -6.14
CA THR A 108 -27.01 8.10 -6.03
C THR A 108 -28.50 8.30 -6.26
N GLY A 109 -29.03 9.51 -6.04
CA GLY A 109 -30.42 9.86 -6.33
C GLY A 109 -30.65 10.19 -7.80
N LYS A 110 -29.71 10.90 -8.44
CA LYS A 110 -29.83 11.32 -9.83
C LYS A 110 -29.51 10.20 -10.84
N TYR A 111 -28.59 9.30 -10.48
CA TYR A 111 -28.09 8.22 -11.33
C TYR A 111 -28.33 6.85 -10.67
N PRO A 112 -29.58 6.35 -10.63
CA PRO A 112 -29.92 5.09 -9.98
C PRO A 112 -29.22 3.86 -10.59
N GLU A 113 -28.75 3.97 -11.84
CA GLU A 113 -27.96 2.95 -12.53
C GLU A 113 -26.56 2.75 -11.93
N ILE A 114 -26.04 3.73 -11.18
CA ILE A 114 -24.79 3.59 -10.45
C ILE A 114 -25.05 2.87 -9.13
N LYS A 115 -24.45 1.69 -8.97
CA LYS A 115 -24.55 0.94 -7.71
C LYS A 115 -24.00 1.76 -6.54
N LYS A 116 -24.79 1.90 -5.47
CA LYS A 116 -24.46 2.70 -4.28
C LYS A 116 -23.13 2.32 -3.61
N GLU A 117 -22.72 1.06 -3.74
CA GLU A 117 -21.46 0.51 -3.22
C GLU A 117 -20.21 1.07 -3.93
N LEU A 118 -20.36 1.59 -5.15
CA LEU A 118 -19.26 2.17 -5.92
C LEU A 118 -19.02 3.66 -5.58
N VAL A 119 -19.90 4.29 -4.80
CA VAL A 119 -19.81 5.71 -4.46
C VAL A 119 -19.33 5.88 -3.02
N TYR A 120 -18.11 6.36 -2.84
CA TYR A 120 -17.46 6.52 -1.54
C TYR A 120 -17.45 7.98 -1.10
N ALA A 121 -17.95 8.24 0.11
CA ALA A 121 -17.81 9.53 0.78
C ALA A 121 -16.60 9.47 1.72
N ARG A 122 -15.69 10.44 1.59
CA ARG A 122 -14.49 10.64 2.40
C ARG A 122 -14.44 12.10 2.86
N TYR A 123 -13.90 12.31 4.05
CA TYR A 123 -13.82 13.63 4.66
C TYR A 123 -12.53 13.76 5.46
N THR A 124 -11.94 14.96 5.43
CA THR A 124 -10.62 15.22 6.04
C THR A 124 -10.66 16.30 7.13
N GLY A 125 -11.81 16.95 7.36
CA GLY A 125 -11.87 18.11 8.25
C GLY A 125 -11.16 19.31 7.64
N GLU A 126 -10.20 19.88 8.35
CA GLU A 126 -9.51 21.12 7.94
C GLU A 126 -8.37 20.84 6.94
N ASN A 127 -8.41 21.47 5.78
CA ASN A 127 -7.39 21.26 4.74
C ASN A 127 -6.11 22.09 4.97
N TRP A 128 -5.37 21.75 6.02
CA TRP A 128 -4.11 22.41 6.37
C TRP A 128 -3.01 22.23 5.32
N VAL A 129 -3.04 21.14 4.55
CA VAL A 129 -2.06 20.84 3.49
C VAL A 129 -2.17 21.85 2.36
N ASP A 130 -3.37 22.04 1.81
CA ASP A 130 -3.56 23.01 0.73
C ASP A 130 -3.43 24.44 1.24
N PHE A 131 -3.89 24.72 2.46
CA PHE A 131 -3.72 26.04 3.08
C PHE A 131 -2.24 26.44 3.21
N LYS A 132 -1.40 25.51 3.67
CA LYS A 132 0.06 25.70 3.72
C LYS A 132 0.62 25.96 2.32
N ARG A 133 0.28 25.13 1.34
CA ARG A 133 0.75 25.27 -0.05
C ARG A 133 0.38 26.62 -0.66
N MET A 134 -0.83 27.11 -0.41
CA MET A 134 -1.28 28.43 -0.89
C MET A 134 -0.46 29.57 -0.28
N ILE A 135 -0.19 29.51 1.03
CA ILE A 135 0.65 30.50 1.72
C ILE A 135 2.10 30.44 1.25
N GLU A 136 2.64 29.24 1.00
CA GLU A 136 3.99 29.07 0.48
C GLU A 136 4.12 29.58 -0.96
N THR A 137 3.09 29.49 -1.78
CA THR A 137 3.18 29.83 -3.21
C THR A 137 2.92 31.32 -3.48
N ASP A 138 2.07 31.97 -2.68
CA ASP A 138 1.71 33.38 -2.89
C ASP A 138 2.77 34.34 -2.35
N LYS A 139 3.40 35.11 -3.24
CA LYS A 139 4.42 36.11 -2.88
C LYS A 139 3.84 37.39 -2.29
N ASN A 140 2.54 37.64 -2.45
CA ASN A 140 1.89 38.88 -2.06
C ASN A 140 1.27 38.82 -0.66
N ILE A 141 1.30 37.66 0.01
CA ILE A 141 0.69 37.52 1.34
C ILE A 141 1.51 38.27 2.41
N PRO A 142 0.88 39.15 3.21
CA PRO A 142 1.55 39.83 4.31
C PRO A 142 2.11 38.85 5.35
N HIS A 143 3.32 39.11 5.85
CA HIS A 143 3.98 38.34 6.92
C HIS A 143 4.15 36.84 6.62
N ARG A 144 4.37 36.47 5.36
CA ARG A 144 4.49 35.09 4.86
C ARG A 144 5.36 34.16 5.73
N GLU A 145 6.59 34.57 6.06
CA GLU A 145 7.50 33.73 6.85
C GLU A 145 6.95 33.45 8.25
N ARG A 146 6.34 34.45 8.89
CA ARG A 146 5.71 34.28 10.21
C ARG A 146 4.51 33.34 10.13
N LEU A 147 3.70 33.43 9.07
CA LEU A 147 2.60 32.50 8.83
C LEU A 147 3.09 31.06 8.65
N ILE A 148 4.14 30.85 7.85
CA ILE A 148 4.74 29.53 7.65
C ILE A 148 5.25 28.96 8.98
N ASN A 149 5.89 29.77 9.82
CA ASN A 149 6.35 29.36 11.15
C ASN A 149 5.17 28.99 12.08
N ILE A 150 4.06 29.74 12.05
CA ILE A 150 2.86 29.39 12.82
C ILE A 150 2.28 28.06 12.34
N ILE A 151 2.14 27.87 11.02
CA ILE A 151 1.60 26.63 10.43
C ILE A 151 2.47 25.41 10.77
N ASN A 152 3.79 25.57 10.73
CA ASN A 152 4.76 24.50 11.03
C ASN A 152 4.98 24.27 12.54
N SER A 153 4.36 25.07 13.41
CA SER A 153 4.50 24.88 14.85
C SER A 153 3.74 23.65 15.36
N ASP A 154 4.14 23.12 16.51
CA ASP A 154 3.47 21.97 17.16
C ASP A 154 2.19 22.37 17.93
N ARG A 155 1.67 23.57 17.69
CA ARG A 155 0.45 24.06 18.32
C ARG A 155 -0.78 23.35 17.74
N GLU A 156 -1.80 23.17 18.58
CA GLU A 156 -3.11 22.70 18.13
C GLU A 156 -3.69 23.62 17.03
N ASN A 157 -4.53 23.06 16.16
CA ASN A 157 -5.09 23.77 15.01
C ASN A 157 -5.83 25.05 15.42
N GLY A 158 -6.61 25.01 16.50
CA GLY A 158 -7.28 26.20 17.03
C GLY A 158 -6.30 27.29 17.52
N ALA A 159 -5.15 26.90 18.07
CA ALA A 159 -4.11 27.85 18.48
C ALA A 159 -3.36 28.44 17.27
N LYS A 160 -3.11 27.63 16.23
CA LYS A 160 -2.57 28.10 14.95
C LYS A 160 -3.51 29.10 14.29
N GLU A 161 -4.79 28.75 14.21
CA GLU A 161 -5.84 29.62 13.68
C GLU A 161 -5.89 30.95 14.43
N TRP A 162 -5.90 30.92 15.77
CA TRP A 162 -5.88 32.13 16.58
C TRP A 162 -4.64 33.00 16.32
N LEU A 163 -3.45 32.40 16.23
CA LEU A 163 -2.21 33.11 15.93
C LEU A 163 -2.24 33.73 14.53
N ILE A 164 -2.75 33.01 13.53
CA ILE A 164 -2.91 33.54 12.16
C ILE A 164 -3.91 34.71 12.14
N LYS A 165 -5.02 34.60 12.89
CA LYS A 165 -6.05 35.64 13.00
C LYS A 165 -5.55 36.91 13.67
N THR A 166 -4.66 36.79 14.66
CA THR A 166 -4.14 37.90 15.47
C THR A 166 -2.83 38.48 14.95
N LEU A 167 -2.11 37.76 14.08
CA LEU A 167 -0.85 38.21 13.49
C LEU A 167 -0.99 39.59 12.85
N ALA A 168 -0.15 40.53 13.28
CA ALA A 168 -0.08 41.90 12.76
C ALA A 168 -1.47 42.58 12.67
N ASN A 169 -2.25 42.52 13.77
CA ASN A 169 -3.61 43.06 13.85
C ASN A 169 -4.55 42.49 12.76
N GLY A 170 -4.36 41.22 12.39
CA GLY A 170 -5.19 40.51 11.42
C GLY A 170 -5.01 40.96 9.97
N GLU A 171 -3.89 41.60 9.63
CA GLU A 171 -3.55 41.98 8.25
C GLU A 171 -3.48 40.75 7.33
N SER A 172 -2.68 39.74 7.70
CA SER A 172 -2.57 38.48 6.97
C SER A 172 -3.91 37.75 6.89
N TRP A 173 -4.71 37.78 7.97
CA TRP A 173 -6.01 37.12 8.01
C TRP A 173 -7.02 37.76 7.04
N ARG A 174 -7.04 39.08 6.91
CA ARG A 174 -7.89 39.78 5.92
C ARG A 174 -7.56 39.36 4.49
N TYR A 175 -6.27 39.19 4.18
CA TYR A 175 -5.81 38.69 2.89
C TYR A 175 -6.24 37.23 2.66
N ILE A 176 -5.94 36.35 3.62
CA ILE A 176 -6.31 34.93 3.60
C ILE A 176 -7.83 34.75 3.40
N ARG A 177 -8.63 35.49 4.16
CA ARG A 177 -10.09 35.42 4.10
C ARG A 177 -10.65 35.80 2.74
N LYS A 178 -10.03 36.75 2.06
CA LYS A 178 -10.46 37.23 0.75
C LYS A 178 -9.99 36.30 -0.38
N ASN A 179 -8.73 35.87 -0.34
CA ASN A 179 -8.08 35.24 -1.49
C ASN A 179 -7.99 33.71 -1.38
N PHE A 180 -7.84 33.15 -0.17
CA PHE A 180 -7.56 31.72 0.02
C PHE A 180 -8.75 30.95 0.55
N LEU A 181 -9.44 31.48 1.57
CA LEU A 181 -10.57 30.77 2.15
C LEU A 181 -11.66 30.41 1.13
N PRO A 182 -12.00 31.20 0.09
CA PRO A 182 -12.93 30.74 -0.94
C PRO A 182 -12.50 29.44 -1.64
N GLN A 183 -11.19 29.27 -1.88
CA GLN A 183 -10.60 28.07 -2.49
C GLN A 183 -10.35 26.93 -1.50
N LEU A 184 -10.28 27.20 -0.20
CA LEU A 184 -10.18 26.15 0.83
C LEU A 184 -11.54 25.74 1.38
N ARG A 185 -12.54 26.61 1.18
CA ARG A 185 -13.98 26.30 1.28
C ARG A 185 -14.47 25.54 0.05
N THR A 186 -13.56 25.12 -0.84
CA THR A 186 -13.84 24.17 -1.90
C THR A 186 -14.35 22.89 -1.25
N GLY A 187 -15.68 22.79 -1.20
CA GLY A 187 -16.33 21.58 -0.75
C GLY A 187 -16.12 20.49 -1.77
N ALA A 188 -16.24 19.26 -1.29
CA ALA A 188 -16.27 18.02 -2.05
C ALA A 188 -15.64 18.05 -3.45
N VAL A 189 -14.41 17.55 -3.56
CA VAL A 189 -13.85 17.10 -4.84
C VAL A 189 -14.42 15.72 -5.14
N CYS A 190 -15.02 15.56 -6.30
CA CYS A 190 -15.49 14.28 -6.82
C CYS A 190 -14.50 13.77 -7.88
N VAL A 191 -14.01 12.55 -7.68
CA VAL A 191 -13.07 11.85 -8.56
C VAL A 191 -13.72 10.57 -9.05
N ILE A 192 -13.75 10.38 -10.37
CA ILE A 192 -14.31 9.17 -11.01
C ILE A 192 -13.16 8.27 -11.44
N TYR A 193 -13.24 6.99 -11.07
CA TYR A 193 -12.28 5.96 -11.41
C TYR A 193 -12.91 4.94 -12.36
N TYR A 194 -12.14 4.59 -13.39
CA TYR A 194 -12.53 3.62 -14.41
C TYR A 194 -11.73 2.32 -14.25
N LYS A 195 -12.37 1.19 -14.54
CA LYS A 195 -11.72 -0.10 -14.70
C LYS A 195 -10.72 0.04 -15.85
N ARG A 196 -9.47 -0.35 -15.62
CA ARG A 196 -8.49 -0.41 -16.70
C ARG A 196 -8.96 -1.45 -17.70
N GLU A 197 -9.09 -1.07 -18.96
CA GLU A 197 -9.10 -2.08 -20.03
C GLU A 197 -7.82 -2.90 -19.89
N PRO A 198 -7.90 -4.24 -19.97
CA PRO A 198 -6.68 -5.03 -20.08
C PRO A 198 -5.94 -4.52 -21.30
N VAL A 199 -4.75 -3.97 -21.10
CA VAL A 199 -3.85 -3.64 -22.20
C VAL A 199 -3.73 -4.93 -23.00
N LYS A 200 -4.29 -4.96 -24.22
CA LYS A 200 -3.98 -6.01 -25.17
C LYS A 200 -2.47 -5.96 -25.30
N GLU A 201 -1.78 -6.95 -24.77
CA GLU A 201 -0.36 -7.13 -25.04
C GLU A 201 -0.25 -7.22 -26.56
N GLU A 202 0.24 -6.15 -27.18
CA GLU A 202 0.76 -6.23 -28.53
C GLU A 202 1.84 -7.29 -28.48
N LYS A 203 1.54 -8.45 -29.08
CA LYS A 203 2.54 -9.47 -29.37
C LYS A 203 3.65 -8.75 -30.12
N LYS A 204 4.78 -8.50 -29.45
CA LYS A 204 6.02 -8.16 -30.14
C LYS A 204 6.30 -9.33 -31.07
N GLU A 205 6.16 -9.10 -32.37
CA GLU A 205 6.63 -10.04 -33.38
C GLU A 205 8.13 -10.24 -33.13
N GLU A 206 8.49 -11.44 -32.67
CA GLU A 206 9.86 -11.89 -32.74
C GLU A 206 10.28 -11.93 -34.22
N PRO A 207 11.45 -11.40 -34.58
CA PRO A 207 11.90 -11.43 -35.97
C PRO A 207 12.03 -12.88 -36.43
N LYS A 208 11.31 -13.22 -37.51
CA LYS A 208 11.45 -14.50 -38.23
C LYS A 208 12.93 -14.70 -38.58
N LYS A 209 13.55 -15.74 -38.00
CA LYS A 209 14.79 -16.29 -38.52
C LYS A 209 14.50 -16.85 -39.92
N GLU A 210 15.19 -16.34 -40.93
CA GLU A 210 15.27 -16.99 -42.24
C GLU A 210 15.84 -18.40 -42.07
N GLU A 211 15.03 -19.39 -42.43
CA GLU A 211 15.49 -20.76 -42.63
C GLU A 211 16.34 -20.81 -43.91
N LYS A 212 17.63 -21.11 -43.76
CA LYS A 212 18.47 -21.54 -44.88
C LYS A 212 18.03 -22.93 -45.32
N ILE A 213 17.66 -23.05 -46.59
CA ILE A 213 17.35 -24.31 -47.26
C ILE A 213 18.63 -25.14 -47.34
N ILE A 214 18.67 -26.27 -46.64
CA ILE A 214 19.67 -27.33 -46.83
C ILE A 214 18.99 -28.45 -47.62
N PRO A 215 19.60 -28.97 -48.71
CA PRO A 215 19.02 -30.04 -49.51
C PRO A 215 18.95 -31.38 -48.75
N PRO A 216 18.00 -32.27 -49.11
CA PRO A 216 17.60 -33.40 -48.29
C PRO A 216 18.69 -34.50 -48.24
N GLN A 217 19.10 -34.86 -47.03
CA GLN A 217 19.94 -36.04 -46.78
C GLN A 217 19.08 -37.22 -46.31
N LYS A 218 19.39 -38.40 -46.85
CA LYS A 218 18.74 -39.71 -46.65
C LYS A 218 18.50 -40.05 -45.18
N SER A 219 17.34 -40.65 -44.93
CA SER A 219 16.88 -41.23 -43.67
C SER A 219 17.74 -42.41 -43.20
N GLU A 220 18.20 -42.36 -41.94
CA GLU A 220 18.67 -43.47 -41.12
C GLU A 220 18.07 -43.35 -39.70
N PRO A 221 18.02 -44.44 -38.90
CA PRO A 221 16.83 -44.83 -38.14
C PRO A 221 16.61 -44.04 -36.85
N GLU A 222 15.34 -43.88 -36.49
CA GLU A 222 14.88 -43.25 -35.24
C GLU A 222 15.48 -43.96 -34.01
N THR A 223 16.29 -43.23 -33.24
CA THR A 223 16.56 -43.57 -31.85
C THR A 223 15.38 -43.11 -30.99
N PRO A 224 14.91 -43.91 -30.02
CA PRO A 224 13.70 -43.58 -29.27
C PRO A 224 13.89 -42.30 -28.45
N VAL A 225 13.08 -41.28 -28.77
CA VAL A 225 13.00 -40.03 -28.01
C VAL A 225 12.43 -40.34 -26.64
N ILE A 226 13.27 -40.29 -25.60
CA ILE A 226 12.81 -40.32 -24.22
C ILE A 226 11.95 -39.07 -24.00
N PRO A 227 10.67 -39.19 -23.57
CA PRO A 227 9.82 -38.03 -23.37
C PRO A 227 10.39 -37.14 -22.27
N LEU A 228 10.76 -35.91 -22.64
CA LEU A 228 11.17 -34.87 -21.69
C LEU A 228 9.96 -34.51 -20.81
N ILE A 229 9.94 -35.05 -19.59
CA ILE A 229 8.92 -34.73 -18.59
C ILE A 229 9.19 -33.31 -18.07
N ILE A 230 8.49 -32.31 -18.60
CA ILE A 230 8.50 -30.95 -18.03
C ILE A 230 7.50 -30.92 -16.87
N SER A 231 7.98 -31.00 -15.63
CA SER A 231 7.14 -30.88 -14.44
C SER A 231 6.84 -29.40 -14.13
N LYS A 232 5.55 -29.08 -13.96
CA LYS A 232 4.95 -27.76 -13.66
C LYS A 232 5.54 -27.08 -12.41
N PRO A 233 5.46 -25.73 -12.29
CA PRO A 233 6.04 -25.01 -11.16
C PRO A 233 5.37 -25.44 -9.85
N LEU A 234 6.18 -26.00 -8.95
CA LEU A 234 5.84 -26.28 -7.57
C LEU A 234 5.97 -24.97 -6.80
N PHE A 235 4.95 -24.53 -6.07
CA PHE A 235 5.11 -23.45 -5.11
C PHE A 235 4.73 -23.95 -3.72
N ALA A 236 5.37 -23.39 -2.70
CA ALA A 236 5.11 -23.70 -1.32
C ALA A 236 4.39 -22.54 -0.66
N MET A 237 3.35 -22.86 0.10
CA MET A 237 2.74 -21.91 1.03
C MET A 237 3.27 -22.21 2.42
N LYS A 238 3.59 -21.17 3.18
CA LYS A 238 4.18 -21.27 4.50
C LYS A 238 3.43 -20.41 5.50
N THR A 239 3.31 -20.91 6.73
CA THR A 239 2.90 -20.14 7.90
C THR A 239 3.90 -20.37 9.02
N ASN A 240 4.28 -19.31 9.72
CA ASN A 240 5.15 -19.32 10.89
C ASN A 240 4.31 -19.58 12.13
N LEU A 241 4.49 -20.77 12.71
CA LEU A 241 3.75 -21.23 13.87
C LEU A 241 3.99 -20.38 15.11
N LEU A 242 5.14 -19.68 15.22
CA LEU A 242 5.40 -18.76 16.34
C LEU A 242 4.44 -17.57 16.32
N TYR A 243 4.10 -17.07 15.12
CA TYR A 243 3.10 -16.03 14.97
C TYR A 243 1.69 -16.60 15.16
N ASP A 244 1.41 -17.82 14.67
CA ASP A 244 0.11 -18.46 14.86
C ASP A 244 -0.23 -18.67 16.35
N VAL A 245 0.76 -18.97 17.21
CA VAL A 245 0.59 -19.01 18.69
C VAL A 245 0.13 -17.67 19.25
N LEU A 246 0.62 -16.56 18.68
CA LEU A 246 0.20 -15.20 19.02
C LEU A 246 -1.04 -14.75 18.23
N SER A 247 -1.72 -15.70 17.57
CA SER A 247 -2.82 -15.51 16.62
C SER A 247 -2.46 -14.66 15.39
N ALA A 248 -1.19 -14.28 15.20
CA ALA A 248 -0.69 -13.38 14.16
C ALA A 248 -0.79 -13.99 12.75
N VAL A 249 -1.71 -13.49 11.93
CA VAL A 249 -1.89 -13.94 10.55
C VAL A 249 -0.64 -13.58 9.76
N ASN A 250 -0.01 -14.61 9.20
CA ASN A 250 1.18 -14.50 8.41
C ASN A 250 1.10 -15.50 7.25
N LEU A 251 1.60 -15.10 6.08
CA LEU A 251 1.60 -15.95 4.89
C LEU A 251 2.89 -15.71 4.11
N GLU A 252 3.66 -16.76 3.88
CA GLU A 252 4.85 -16.76 3.03
C GLU A 252 4.63 -17.67 1.82
N ILE A 253 4.91 -17.16 0.62
CA ILE A 253 4.88 -17.91 -0.63
C ILE A 253 6.33 -18.10 -1.07
N GLU A 254 6.74 -19.35 -1.31
CA GLU A 254 8.08 -19.68 -1.81
C GLU A 254 8.03 -20.42 -3.14
N ILE A 255 8.82 -19.94 -4.09
CA ILE A 255 8.91 -20.46 -5.46
C ILE A 255 10.35 -20.97 -5.67
N PRO A 256 10.55 -22.28 -5.89
CA PRO A 256 11.83 -22.85 -6.29
C PRO A 256 12.16 -22.44 -7.73
N ILE A 257 13.40 -22.00 -7.95
CA ILE A 257 13.95 -21.60 -9.23
C ILE A 257 15.10 -22.57 -9.56
N GLY A 258 14.88 -23.43 -10.56
CA GLY A 258 15.82 -24.50 -10.89
C GLY A 258 15.96 -25.52 -9.74
N LYS A 259 17.15 -26.10 -9.59
CA LYS A 259 17.39 -27.17 -8.60
C LYS A 259 17.83 -26.65 -7.22
N GLN A 260 18.51 -25.50 -7.18
CA GLN A 260 19.26 -25.03 -6.00
C GLN A 260 18.78 -23.68 -5.45
N TRP A 261 17.93 -22.93 -6.16
CA TRP A 261 17.51 -21.61 -5.71
C TRP A 261 16.03 -21.59 -5.36
N SER A 262 15.63 -20.69 -4.48
CA SER A 262 14.24 -20.32 -4.28
C SER A 262 14.12 -18.84 -3.93
N VAL A 263 12.95 -18.28 -4.21
CA VAL A 263 12.59 -16.92 -3.83
C VAL A 263 11.32 -16.99 -3.02
N ALA A 264 11.28 -16.29 -1.90
CA ALA A 264 10.10 -16.24 -1.04
C ALA A 264 9.69 -14.80 -0.72
N ALA A 265 8.38 -14.61 -0.55
CA ALA A 265 7.78 -13.37 -0.09
C ALA A 265 6.79 -13.67 1.03
N GLU A 266 6.95 -12.98 2.16
CA GLU A 266 6.14 -13.09 3.37
C GLU A 266 5.40 -11.78 3.62
N GLY A 267 4.13 -11.90 4.01
CA GLY A 267 3.32 -10.82 4.54
C GLY A 267 2.80 -11.18 5.93
N ILE A 268 2.89 -10.25 6.87
CA ILE A 268 2.38 -10.39 8.24
C ILE A 268 1.33 -9.28 8.44
N PHE A 269 0.12 -9.67 8.86
CA PHE A 269 -1.04 -8.78 9.04
C PHE A 269 -1.86 -9.10 10.32
N PRO A 270 -1.30 -9.03 11.53
CA PRO A 270 -2.10 -8.99 12.76
C PRO A 270 -2.74 -7.61 12.97
N TRP A 271 -4.08 -7.54 12.85
CA TRP A 271 -4.87 -6.35 13.16
C TRP A 271 -5.95 -6.68 14.19
N TRP A 272 -5.57 -6.91 15.46
CA TRP A 272 -6.52 -6.96 16.58
C TRP A 272 -6.06 -6.10 17.76
N LYS A 273 -7.07 -5.53 18.43
CA LYS A 273 -6.99 -4.96 19.76
C LYS A 273 -7.67 -5.96 20.70
N ALA A 274 -6.94 -6.63 21.59
CA ALA A 274 -7.56 -7.50 22.58
C ALA A 274 -8.27 -6.62 23.62
N SER A 275 -9.60 -6.64 23.68
CA SER A 275 -10.38 -5.70 24.51
C SER A 275 -10.42 -6.02 26.01
N ARG A 276 -9.67 -7.03 26.48
CA ARG A 276 -9.74 -7.52 27.88
C ARG A 276 -8.39 -7.74 28.56
N ALA A 277 -7.29 -7.46 27.89
CA ALA A 277 -5.97 -7.45 28.51
C ALA A 277 -5.19 -6.33 27.83
N ASP A 278 -4.49 -5.52 28.63
CA ASP A 278 -3.74 -4.32 28.26
C ASP A 278 -2.56 -4.58 27.30
N TRP A 279 -2.79 -5.28 26.18
CA TRP A 279 -1.77 -5.66 25.22
C TRP A 279 -2.23 -5.25 23.82
N THR A 280 -1.47 -4.34 23.20
CA THR A 280 -1.60 -4.00 21.78
C THR A 280 -0.40 -4.56 21.04
N MET A 281 -0.64 -5.42 20.06
CA MET A 281 0.38 -5.86 19.10
C MET A 281 -0.20 -5.71 17.70
N GLN A 282 0.19 -4.65 17.01
CA GLN A 282 -0.09 -4.47 15.60
C GLN A 282 1.23 -4.51 14.84
N LEU A 283 1.30 -5.36 13.82
CA LEU A 283 2.47 -5.51 12.97
C LEU A 283 1.96 -5.61 11.54
N LEU A 284 2.46 -4.76 10.66
CA LEU A 284 2.22 -4.86 9.23
C LEU A 284 3.57 -4.90 8.56
N SER A 285 3.99 -6.06 8.06
CA SER A 285 5.30 -6.18 7.44
C SER A 285 5.30 -7.05 6.19
N GLY A 286 6.14 -6.67 5.24
CA GLY A 286 6.46 -7.43 4.04
C GLY A 286 7.95 -7.78 4.04
N HIS A 287 8.26 -9.03 3.70
CA HIS A 287 9.63 -9.54 3.74
C HIS A 287 9.89 -10.38 2.50
N ALA A 288 10.99 -10.12 1.79
CA ALA A 288 11.43 -10.93 0.66
C ALA A 288 12.76 -11.63 0.97
N SER A 289 12.93 -12.86 0.49
CA SER A 289 14.18 -13.61 0.63
C SER A 289 14.55 -14.37 -0.63
N VAL A 290 15.85 -14.52 -0.85
CA VAL A 290 16.42 -15.36 -1.90
C VAL A 290 17.29 -16.40 -1.21
N LYS A 291 16.98 -17.68 -1.41
CA LYS A 291 17.60 -18.80 -0.71
C LYS A 291 18.35 -19.71 -1.70
N TYR A 292 19.50 -20.20 -1.27
CA TYR A 292 20.32 -21.21 -1.93
C TYR A 292 20.30 -22.49 -1.09
N TRP A 293 19.88 -23.59 -1.70
CA TRP A 293 19.72 -24.90 -1.09
C TRP A 293 20.97 -25.76 -1.27
N LEU A 294 21.52 -26.21 -0.16
CA LEU A 294 22.77 -26.96 -0.08
C LEU A 294 22.55 -28.48 -0.23
N GLY A 295 23.60 -29.14 -0.73
CA GLY A 295 23.67 -30.59 -0.90
C GLY A 295 23.20 -31.06 -2.27
N ASP A 296 23.27 -32.38 -2.49
CA ASP A 296 22.86 -33.00 -3.74
C ASP A 296 21.35 -32.84 -3.97
N ARG A 297 20.99 -32.08 -5.00
CA ARG A 297 19.60 -31.76 -5.36
C ARG A 297 18.96 -32.80 -6.26
N ASP A 298 19.75 -33.71 -6.82
CA ASP A 298 19.23 -34.83 -7.60
C ASP A 298 18.76 -35.96 -6.67
N ALA A 299 19.36 -36.07 -5.48
CA ALA A 299 18.97 -37.02 -4.44
C ALA A 299 17.93 -36.49 -3.44
N LYS A 300 17.76 -35.16 -3.30
CA LYS A 300 16.90 -34.53 -2.27
C LYS A 300 15.60 -33.98 -2.83
N GLU A 301 14.52 -34.11 -2.07
CA GLU A 301 13.22 -33.50 -2.40
C GLU A 301 13.32 -31.96 -2.46
N VAL A 302 12.50 -31.35 -3.32
CA VAL A 302 12.43 -29.90 -3.51
C VAL A 302 12.08 -29.20 -2.18
N LEU A 303 12.77 -28.10 -1.87
CA LEU A 303 12.66 -27.36 -0.60
C LEU A 303 12.87 -28.20 0.68
N THR A 304 13.84 -29.11 0.65
CA THR A 304 14.34 -29.84 1.84
C THR A 304 15.85 -29.70 2.00
N GLY A 305 16.33 -29.81 3.24
CA GLY A 305 17.74 -29.69 3.62
C GLY A 305 18.12 -28.30 4.14
N TRP A 306 19.44 -28.07 4.22
CA TRP A 306 20.00 -26.79 4.61
C TRP A 306 19.88 -25.78 3.47
N ASN A 307 19.57 -24.54 3.82
CA ASN A 307 19.64 -23.40 2.92
C ASN A 307 20.26 -22.19 3.61
N ILE A 308 20.87 -21.33 2.79
CA ILE A 308 21.39 -20.03 3.17
C ILE A 308 20.82 -18.98 2.23
N GLY A 309 20.60 -17.76 2.69
CA GLY A 309 19.94 -16.77 1.86
C GLY A 309 20.19 -15.34 2.28
N LEU A 310 19.82 -14.43 1.40
CA LEU A 310 19.72 -13.01 1.68
C LEU A 310 18.25 -12.66 1.86
N TYR A 311 17.99 -11.74 2.78
CA TYR A 311 16.64 -11.29 3.06
C TYR A 311 16.59 -9.77 3.23
N GLY A 312 15.40 -9.21 3.01
CA GLY A 312 15.11 -7.82 3.34
C GLY A 312 13.63 -7.60 3.55
N GLY A 313 13.30 -6.81 4.57
CA GLY A 313 11.94 -6.54 4.98
C GLY A 313 11.71 -5.06 5.33
N VAL A 314 10.44 -4.70 5.30
CA VAL A 314 9.94 -3.40 5.74
C VAL A 314 8.61 -3.61 6.47
N GLY A 315 8.32 -2.76 7.43
CA GLY A 315 7.03 -2.82 8.08
C GLY A 315 6.76 -1.68 9.05
N LYS A 316 5.55 -1.72 9.61
CA LYS A 316 5.07 -0.84 10.67
C LYS A 316 4.72 -1.67 11.88
N TYR A 317 4.98 -1.16 13.06
CA TYR A 317 4.63 -1.81 14.31
C TYR A 317 4.01 -0.81 15.29
N ASP A 318 3.08 -1.30 16.11
CA ASP A 318 2.61 -0.68 17.34
C ASP A 318 2.64 -1.75 18.42
N LEU A 319 3.58 -1.61 19.36
CA LEU A 319 3.80 -2.53 20.46
C LEU A 319 3.48 -1.84 21.78
N GLN A 320 2.54 -2.40 22.52
CA GLN A 320 2.15 -1.97 23.85
C GLN A 320 2.06 -3.19 24.74
N LEU A 321 2.99 -3.34 25.68
CA LEU A 321 3.02 -4.46 26.61
C LEU A 321 2.49 -3.99 27.97
N PHE A 322 1.35 -4.52 28.38
CA PHE A 322 0.67 -4.19 29.65
C PHE A 322 0.21 -2.72 29.73
N ASP A 323 -0.02 -2.24 30.95
CA ASP A 323 -0.49 -0.88 31.26
C ASP A 323 0.65 0.17 31.21
N LYS A 324 1.66 -0.06 30.35
CA LYS A 324 2.80 0.83 30.17
C LYS A 324 2.77 1.52 28.81
N ASP A 325 3.58 2.55 28.70
CA ASP A 325 3.86 3.29 27.47
C ASP A 325 4.19 2.34 26.32
N GLY A 326 3.70 2.68 25.13
CA GLY A 326 3.91 1.88 23.94
C GLY A 326 4.84 2.57 22.94
N GLU A 327 5.28 1.78 21.99
CA GLU A 327 6.21 2.19 20.96
C GLU A 327 5.59 1.91 19.58
N GLN A 328 5.50 2.93 18.74
CA GLN A 328 5.02 2.81 17.37
C GLN A 328 6.09 3.30 16.39
N GLY A 329 6.28 2.60 15.29
CA GLY A 329 7.28 3.00 14.32
C GLY A 329 7.24 2.26 13.00
N ASP A 330 8.11 2.70 12.10
CA ASP A 330 8.44 2.01 10.86
C ASP A 330 9.80 1.30 11.05
N PHE A 331 9.98 0.17 10.39
CA PHE A 331 11.25 -0.55 10.40
C PHE A 331 11.67 -0.99 9.00
N PHE A 332 12.98 -1.15 8.85
CA PHE A 332 13.62 -1.78 7.71
C PHE A 332 14.69 -2.73 8.22
N ASP A 333 14.72 -3.94 7.68
CA ASP A 333 15.75 -4.93 7.98
C ASP A 333 16.32 -5.56 6.71
N ALA A 334 17.59 -5.95 6.80
CA ALA A 334 18.27 -6.68 5.74
C ALA A 334 19.41 -7.51 6.32
N GLY A 335 19.63 -8.70 5.77
CA GLY A 335 20.67 -9.57 6.30
C GLY A 335 20.79 -10.92 5.62
N LEU A 336 21.44 -11.83 6.34
CA LEU A 336 21.67 -13.20 5.95
C LEU A 336 20.76 -14.11 6.78
N GLN A 337 20.19 -15.12 6.13
CA GLN A 337 19.45 -16.17 6.81
C GLN A 337 20.10 -17.53 6.58
N ALA A 338 19.95 -18.39 7.57
CA ALA A 338 20.20 -19.82 7.45
C ALA A 338 18.95 -20.56 7.90
N ALA A 339 18.57 -21.60 7.17
CA ALA A 339 17.43 -22.43 7.54
C ALA A 339 17.65 -23.90 7.23
N TYR A 340 16.92 -24.75 7.94
CA TYR A 340 16.88 -26.18 7.72
C TYR A 340 15.43 -26.63 7.58
N ALA A 341 15.12 -27.31 6.47
CA ALA A 341 13.78 -27.84 6.21
C ALA A 341 13.80 -29.37 6.11
N HIS A 342 12.83 -30.03 6.74
CA HIS A 342 12.65 -31.48 6.65
C HIS A 342 11.18 -31.86 6.51
N LYS A 343 10.96 -33.05 5.96
CA LYS A 343 9.62 -33.62 5.74
C LYS A 343 8.99 -34.08 7.04
N ILE A 344 7.67 -33.87 7.17
CA ILE A 344 6.85 -34.40 8.27
C ILE A 344 5.68 -35.24 7.73
N GLY A 345 5.14 -34.88 6.56
CA GLY A 345 4.05 -35.60 5.93
C GLY A 345 4.17 -35.69 4.41
N LYS A 346 3.12 -36.18 3.75
CA LYS A 346 3.09 -36.32 2.29
C LYS A 346 3.18 -34.99 1.53
N HIS A 347 2.63 -33.92 2.11
CA HIS A 347 2.61 -32.57 1.51
C HIS A 347 3.14 -31.49 2.44
N PHE A 348 3.53 -31.85 3.67
CA PHE A 348 3.93 -30.90 4.72
C PHE A 348 5.37 -31.11 5.15
N HIS A 349 6.14 -30.02 5.14
CA HIS A 349 7.48 -29.94 5.69
C HIS A 349 7.50 -28.93 6.85
N MET A 350 8.53 -29.01 7.67
CA MET A 350 8.83 -27.98 8.67
C MET A 350 10.16 -27.34 8.31
N GLU A 351 10.22 -26.01 8.44
CA GLU A 351 11.42 -25.20 8.24
C GLU A 351 11.73 -24.40 9.49
N TYR A 352 12.99 -24.46 9.93
CA TYR A 352 13.51 -23.66 11.03
C TYR A 352 14.48 -22.64 10.46
N SER A 353 14.21 -21.35 10.66
CA SER A 353 14.94 -20.27 10.00
C SER A 353 15.43 -19.25 11.02
N LEU A 354 16.68 -18.83 10.88
CA LEU A 354 17.28 -17.76 11.69
C LEU A 354 17.86 -16.69 10.77
N GLY A 355 17.51 -15.43 11.03
CA GLY A 355 18.03 -14.26 10.34
C GLY A 355 18.96 -13.45 11.23
N VAL A 356 20.10 -13.03 10.67
CA VAL A 356 21.05 -12.11 11.31
C VAL A 356 21.36 -10.97 10.33
N GLY A 357 21.27 -9.73 10.79
CA GLY A 357 21.48 -8.59 9.92
C GLY A 357 21.31 -7.25 10.62
N TYR A 358 21.10 -6.24 9.78
CA TYR A 358 20.85 -4.87 10.19
C TYR A 358 19.34 -4.62 10.31
N LEU A 359 18.93 -4.00 11.41
CA LEU A 359 17.57 -3.57 11.67
C LEU A 359 17.61 -2.08 12.05
N GLN A 360 16.87 -1.26 11.32
CA GLN A 360 16.65 0.14 11.65
C GLN A 360 15.18 0.36 11.98
N ARG A 361 14.93 1.06 13.09
CA ARG A 361 13.59 1.41 13.55
C ARG A 361 13.50 2.91 13.79
N ASP A 362 12.55 3.54 13.11
CA ASP A 362 12.21 4.95 13.33
C ASP A 362 10.98 4.99 14.24
N THR A 363 11.22 5.42 15.48
CA THR A 363 10.42 5.04 16.63
C THR A 363 9.80 6.25 17.32
N LYS A 364 8.53 6.15 17.71
CA LYS A 364 7.80 7.15 18.49
C LYS A 364 7.21 6.49 19.74
N GLU A 365 7.54 7.03 20.90
CA GLU A 365 6.98 6.61 22.18
C GLU A 365 5.66 7.33 22.46
N TYR A 366 4.71 6.63 23.08
CA TYR A 366 3.46 7.22 23.54
C TYR A 366 3.08 6.75 24.93
N ASP A 367 2.51 7.67 25.70
CA ASP A 367 1.96 7.43 27.02
C ASP A 367 0.50 6.96 26.89
N LYS A 368 0.13 5.94 27.66
CA LYS A 368 -1.27 5.52 27.81
C LYS A 368 -1.91 6.40 28.88
N VAL A 369 -2.92 7.19 28.51
CA VAL A 369 -3.68 8.01 29.46
C VAL A 369 -5.02 7.33 29.67
N ASN A 370 -5.17 6.72 30.86
CA ASN A 370 -6.39 6.06 31.29
C ASN A 370 -7.37 7.08 31.91
N ASP A 371 -8.66 6.73 31.95
CA ASP A 371 -9.71 7.51 32.63
C ASP A 371 -9.92 8.93 32.10
N THR A 372 -9.86 9.11 30.78
CA THR A 372 -10.27 10.36 30.14
C THR A 372 -11.75 10.34 29.77
N MET A 373 -12.35 11.52 29.58
CA MET A 373 -13.75 11.66 29.13
C MET A 373 -14.04 10.98 27.78
N TYR A 374 -12.99 10.60 27.03
CA TYR A 374 -13.04 9.91 25.74
C TYR A 374 -12.61 8.43 25.82
N GLY A 375 -12.46 7.88 27.02
CA GLY A 375 -11.91 6.54 27.28
C GLY A 375 -10.38 6.53 27.34
N ASP A 376 -9.76 5.34 27.27
CA ASP A 376 -8.30 5.23 27.27
C ASP A 376 -7.73 5.72 25.93
N ILE A 377 -6.87 6.75 25.98
CA ILE A 377 -6.26 7.38 24.82
C ILE A 377 -4.74 7.18 24.82
N LYS A 378 -4.15 7.09 23.62
CA LYS A 378 -2.69 7.09 23.43
C LYS A 378 -2.24 8.51 23.11
N VAL A 379 -1.34 9.07 23.91
CA VAL A 379 -0.78 10.41 23.70
C VAL A 379 0.71 10.26 23.44
N PHE A 380 1.19 10.63 22.26
CA PHE A 380 2.63 10.57 22.02
C PHE A 380 3.36 11.54 22.95
N ARG A 381 4.47 11.05 23.53
CA ARG A 381 5.20 11.78 24.56
C ARG A 381 5.85 13.03 23.94
N PHE A 382 5.66 14.18 24.57
CA PHE A 382 6.32 15.42 24.17
C PHE A 382 7.78 15.42 24.67
N PRO A 383 8.77 15.88 23.87
CA PRO A 383 8.68 16.35 22.50
C PRO A 383 8.48 15.20 21.49
N TRP A 384 7.78 15.46 20.38
CA TRP A 384 7.46 14.51 19.29
C TRP A 384 8.70 14.03 18.52
N LYS A 385 9.61 13.37 19.22
CA LYS A 385 10.93 12.97 18.74
C LYS A 385 10.84 11.61 18.09
N VAL A 386 11.23 11.53 16.82
CA VAL A 386 11.45 10.25 16.15
C VAL A 386 12.86 9.80 16.50
N GLU A 387 12.97 8.72 17.27
CA GLU A 387 14.26 8.13 17.58
C GLU A 387 14.60 7.05 16.57
N ARG A 388 15.72 7.26 15.85
CA ARG A 388 16.29 6.24 14.97
C ARG A 388 17.15 5.30 15.80
N LYS A 389 16.63 4.10 16.06
CA LYS A 389 17.36 3.02 16.74
C LYS A 389 17.90 2.05 15.68
N GLN A 390 19.20 1.76 15.75
CA GLN A 390 19.88 0.84 14.85
C GLN A 390 20.34 -0.37 15.65
N TRP A 391 20.17 -1.56 15.07
CA TRP A 391 20.54 -2.83 15.66
C TRP A 391 21.25 -3.70 14.64
N PHE A 392 22.30 -4.38 15.08
CA PHE A 392 22.97 -5.40 14.30
C PHE A 392 23.05 -6.69 15.12
N GLY A 393 22.46 -7.76 14.61
CA GLY A 393 22.36 -9.02 15.34
C GLY A 393 21.22 -9.88 14.82
N PRO A 394 20.67 -10.78 15.66
CA PRO A 394 19.48 -11.54 15.31
C PRO A 394 18.31 -10.60 15.03
N THR A 395 17.62 -10.82 13.91
CA THR A 395 16.50 -10.00 13.44
C THR A 395 15.18 -10.78 13.45
N PHE A 396 15.23 -12.08 13.16
CA PHE A 396 14.07 -12.96 13.25
C PHE A 396 14.47 -14.40 13.54
N ALA A 397 13.53 -15.15 14.13
CA ALA A 397 13.53 -16.60 14.20
C ALA A 397 12.16 -17.12 13.76
N LYS A 398 12.12 -18.18 12.95
CA LYS A 398 10.89 -18.74 12.38
C LYS A 398 10.84 -20.24 12.57
N VAL A 399 9.63 -20.74 12.84
CA VAL A 399 9.27 -22.15 12.80
C VAL A 399 8.10 -22.27 11.85
N SER A 400 8.37 -22.59 10.58
CA SER A 400 7.37 -22.51 9.52
C SER A 400 6.85 -23.88 9.11
N LEU A 401 5.52 -24.04 9.10
CA LEU A 401 4.85 -25.15 8.44
C LEU A 401 4.77 -24.85 6.95
N VAL A 402 5.34 -25.75 6.14
CA VAL A 402 5.47 -25.59 4.70
C VAL A 402 4.55 -26.58 4.00
N TRP A 403 3.59 -26.09 3.23
CA TRP A 403 2.71 -26.89 2.40
C TRP A 403 3.15 -26.84 0.93
N LEU A 404 3.59 -27.98 0.40
CA LEU A 404 3.90 -28.16 -1.01
C LEU A 404 2.64 -28.40 -1.83
N LEU A 405 2.34 -27.49 -2.76
CA LEU A 405 1.21 -27.61 -3.67
C LEU A 405 1.68 -28.17 -5.01
N ASN A 406 1.51 -29.48 -5.19
CA ASN A 406 1.80 -30.16 -6.46
C ASN A 406 0.52 -30.27 -7.29
N LYS A 407 0.49 -29.68 -8.49
CA LYS A 407 -0.59 -29.95 -9.46
C LYS A 407 -0.42 -31.37 -10.03
N LYS A 408 -1.15 -32.35 -9.49
CA LYS A 408 -1.32 -33.65 -10.14
C LYS A 408 -1.96 -33.42 -11.51
N THR A 409 -1.23 -33.74 -12.57
CA THR A 409 -1.83 -33.86 -13.90
C THR A 409 -1.95 -35.35 -14.16
N VAL A 410 -3.16 -35.88 -14.10
CA VAL A 410 -3.44 -37.25 -14.56
C VAL A 410 -3.30 -37.21 -16.08
N LYS A 411 -2.25 -37.83 -16.63
CA LYS A 411 -2.25 -38.22 -18.04
C LYS A 411 -3.16 -39.43 -18.14
N LYS A 412 -4.31 -39.29 -18.82
CA LYS A 412 -5.04 -40.47 -19.32
C LYS A 412 -4.15 -41.10 -20.39
N GLU A 413 -3.55 -42.23 -20.07
CA GLU A 413 -3.05 -43.15 -21.08
C GLU A 413 -4.23 -43.87 -21.73
N GLY A 414 -4.11 -44.09 -23.04
CA GLY A 414 -4.74 -45.23 -23.71
C GLY A 414 -6.21 -45.08 -24.07
N GLY A 415 -6.45 -44.77 -25.34
CA GLY A 415 -7.75 -44.93 -25.98
C GLY A 415 -7.59 -44.96 -27.49
N VAL A 416 -6.80 -45.91 -28.00
CA VAL A 416 -6.91 -46.34 -29.41
C VAL A 416 -8.13 -47.24 -29.49
N LYS A 417 -9.16 -46.77 -30.19
CA LYS A 417 -9.89 -47.53 -31.20
C LYS A 417 -10.61 -46.57 -32.12
#